data_AF-A0AAV7G381-F1
#
_entry.id   AF-A0AAV7G381-F1
#
_cell.length_a   1.000
_cell.length_b   1.000
_cell.length_c   1.000
_cell.angle_alpha   90.00
_cell.angle_beta   90.00
_cell.angle_gamma   90.00
#
_symmetry.space_group_name_H-M   'P 1'
#
loop_
_entity.id
_entity.type
_entity.pdbx_description
1 polymer ?
#
loop_
_entity_poly.entity_id
_entity_poly.type
_entity_poly.pdbx_seq_one_letter_code
_entity_poly.pdbx_strand_id
1 'polypeptide(L)'
;MPGAGLVDTLPLLHTSISAWVLFRECRLRLSSLRACYAFFSMEIAVMNSESEGDSYSSCQIWQQRPSFLRPIHCSIQGDQTIVETVANVLTSLPFIILGLQAPRKNLNSVLYANSLIGVGVASSLYHCSRGQVRRFFRWADYTMIATASVCLSKALHIENPKLLMAASAMFLPIQPLMVSVVHTGMMEVAFAKKASTKPELRTAHNLHALSSLLGGLLFIADEWYPETPYIHAAWHLAAAVGVGTCNKLLE
;
A
#
# COMPACT_ATOMS: atom_id res chain seq x y z
N MET A 1 44.97 24.24 53.52
CA MET A 1 45.25 24.53 52.09
C MET A 1 44.84 23.31 51.26
N PRO A 2 44.34 23.49 50.02
CA PRO A 2 43.49 22.48 49.36
C PRO A 2 44.26 21.49 48.48
N GLY A 3 43.61 20.35 48.20
CA GLY A 3 43.95 19.39 47.16
C GLY A 3 42.69 18.66 46.71
N ALA A 4 42.00 19.17 45.68
CA ALA A 4 40.78 18.58 45.15
C ALA A 4 41.09 17.58 44.01
N GLY A 5 40.33 16.49 43.90
CA GLY A 5 40.60 15.47 42.89
C GLY A 5 39.48 14.44 42.68
N LEU A 6 38.68 14.68 41.65
CA LEU A 6 38.08 13.64 40.78
C LEU A 6 37.08 12.63 41.38
N VAL A 7 35.88 13.11 41.73
CA VAL A 7 34.63 12.32 41.66
C VAL A 7 33.59 13.15 40.88
N ASP A 8 32.46 12.54 40.47
CA ASP A 8 31.27 13.19 39.87
C ASP A 8 31.38 13.79 38.46
N THR A 9 31.49 12.92 37.43
CA THR A 9 31.18 13.27 36.02
C THR A 9 30.29 12.25 35.28
N LEU A 10 29.83 11.18 35.93
CA LEU A 10 29.12 10.06 35.26
C LEU A 10 27.58 10.17 35.07
N PRO A 11 26.78 10.94 35.84
CA PRO A 11 25.31 10.96 35.68
C PRO A 11 24.79 11.54 34.34
N LEU A 12 25.55 12.43 33.71
CA LEU A 12 25.09 13.24 32.57
C LEU A 12 25.13 12.50 31.22
N LEU A 13 25.97 11.47 31.06
CA LEU A 13 26.05 10.73 29.80
C LEU A 13 24.85 9.81 29.59
N HIS A 14 24.44 9.09 30.64
CA HIS A 14 23.34 8.11 30.57
C HIS A 14 21.98 8.76 30.31
N THR A 15 21.74 9.94 30.90
CA THR A 15 20.55 10.76 30.66
C THR A 15 20.53 11.33 29.25
N SER A 16 21.67 11.83 28.74
CA SER A 16 21.79 12.33 27.36
C SER A 16 21.54 11.25 26.31
N ILE A 17 22.10 10.03 26.47
CA ILE A 17 21.84 8.90 25.56
C ILE A 17 20.36 8.50 25.60
N SER A 18 19.76 8.42 26.79
CA SER A 18 18.33 8.09 26.94
C SER A 18 17.43 9.13 26.28
N ALA A 19 17.75 10.42 26.43
CA ALA A 19 17.06 11.53 25.77
C ALA A 19 17.24 11.49 24.24
N TRP A 20 18.42 11.12 23.73
CA TRP A 20 18.66 10.94 22.29
C TRP A 20 17.89 9.76 21.71
N VAL A 21 17.80 8.64 22.43
CA VAL A 21 16.98 7.49 22.04
C VAL A 21 15.50 7.87 22.03
N LEU A 22 15.00 8.54 23.07
CA LEU A 22 13.62 9.05 23.12
C LEU A 22 13.32 10.09 22.02
N PHE A 23 14.24 11.00 21.74
CA PHE A 23 14.09 11.99 20.67
C PHE A 23 14.14 11.36 19.28
N ARG A 24 14.93 10.29 19.09
CA ARG A 24 14.97 9.50 17.85
C ARG A 24 13.72 8.63 17.67
N GLU A 25 13.26 7.98 18.74
CA GLU A 25 11.95 7.29 18.80
C GLU A 25 10.82 8.26 18.46
N CYS A 26 10.78 9.42 19.11
CA CYS A 26 9.77 10.46 18.87
C CYS A 26 9.85 11.01 17.44
N ARG A 27 11.04 11.28 16.90
CA ARG A 27 11.24 11.69 15.50
C ARG A 27 10.80 10.60 14.53
N LEU A 28 11.14 9.32 14.75
CA LEU A 28 10.70 8.20 13.90
C LEU A 28 9.18 8.01 13.94
N ARG A 29 8.56 8.11 15.13
CA ARG A 29 7.11 8.09 15.30
C ARG A 29 6.47 9.30 14.60
N LEU A 30 7.04 10.50 14.68
CA LEU A 30 6.57 11.67 13.91
C LEU A 30 6.76 11.50 12.40
N SER A 31 7.83 10.84 11.95
CA SER A 31 8.08 10.56 10.53
C SER A 31 7.06 9.57 9.98
N SER A 32 6.81 8.45 10.67
CA SER A 32 5.77 7.49 10.25
C SER A 32 4.36 8.07 10.42
N LEU A 33 4.07 8.82 11.49
CA LEU A 33 2.80 9.56 11.61
C LEU A 33 2.62 10.59 10.49
N ARG A 34 3.68 11.25 10.01
CA ARG A 34 3.61 12.17 8.85
C ARG A 34 3.50 11.42 7.52
N ALA A 35 4.12 10.25 7.37
CA ALA A 35 3.97 9.40 6.19
C ALA A 35 2.53 8.85 6.10
N CYS A 36 2.03 8.26 7.19
CA CYS A 36 0.62 7.89 7.35
C CYS A 36 -0.29 9.09 7.10
N TYR A 37 -0.09 10.22 7.76
CA TYR A 37 -0.97 11.39 7.59
C TYR A 37 -0.94 11.92 6.15
N ALA A 38 0.22 11.97 5.48
CA ALA A 38 0.30 12.32 4.06
C ALA A 38 -0.47 11.32 3.19
N PHE A 39 -0.29 10.02 3.40
CA PHE A 39 -0.97 8.95 2.66
C PHE A 39 -2.50 8.98 2.86
N PHE A 40 -2.95 8.97 4.11
CA PHE A 40 -4.37 9.06 4.48
C PHE A 40 -5.02 10.39 4.03
N SER A 41 -4.32 11.53 4.11
CA SER A 41 -4.84 12.81 3.62
C SER A 41 -4.85 12.89 2.09
N MET A 42 -3.94 12.23 1.39
CA MET A 42 -3.96 12.10 -0.06
C MET A 42 -5.15 11.26 -0.53
N GLU A 43 -5.37 10.07 0.04
CA GLU A 43 -6.52 9.22 -0.35
C GLU A 43 -7.87 9.87 0.01
N ILE A 44 -7.97 10.55 1.16
CA ILE A 44 -9.17 11.33 1.51
C ILE A 44 -9.35 12.54 0.58
N ALA A 45 -8.28 13.17 0.06
CA ALA A 45 -8.41 14.22 -0.95
C ALA A 45 -8.98 13.68 -2.27
N VAL A 46 -8.54 12.50 -2.72
CA VAL A 46 -9.10 11.82 -3.91
C VAL A 46 -10.60 11.55 -3.74
N MET A 47 -11.00 11.02 -2.58
CA MET A 47 -12.42 10.74 -2.28
C MET A 47 -13.33 11.99 -2.23
N ASN A 48 -12.78 13.20 -2.22
CA ASN A 48 -13.53 14.46 -2.20
C ASN A 48 -13.52 15.22 -3.55
N SER A 49 -12.98 14.62 -4.63
CA SER A 49 -12.74 15.32 -5.91
C SER A 49 -13.72 14.97 -7.07
N GLU A 50 -14.85 14.30 -6.80
CA GLU A 50 -15.88 14.06 -7.83
C GLU A 50 -16.72 15.32 -8.15
N SER A 51 -16.56 15.90 -9.35
CA SER A 51 -17.52 16.87 -9.91
C SER A 51 -17.63 16.82 -11.44
N GLU A 52 -18.86 16.64 -11.92
CA GLU A 52 -19.37 16.84 -13.30
C GLU A 52 -18.94 15.86 -14.43
N GLY A 53 -19.89 15.54 -15.32
CA GLY A 53 -19.69 14.73 -16.56
C GLY A 53 -20.49 13.41 -16.61
N ASP A 54 -21.23 13.17 -17.70
CA ASP A 54 -22.06 11.96 -17.94
C ASP A 54 -22.08 11.72 -19.48
N SER A 55 -22.45 10.57 -20.08
CA SER A 55 -23.23 9.43 -19.56
C SER A 55 -22.70 8.06 -20.07
N TYR A 56 -23.36 7.14 -20.80
CA TYR A 56 -24.69 7.09 -21.42
C TYR A 56 -25.24 5.66 -21.51
N SER A 57 -26.41 5.50 -22.14
CA SER A 57 -27.27 4.32 -22.07
C SER A 57 -26.61 2.98 -22.43
N SER A 58 -26.30 2.16 -21.40
CA SER A 58 -26.53 0.69 -21.36
C SER A 58 -26.04 0.05 -20.03
N CYS A 59 -26.17 0.74 -18.88
CA CYS A 59 -25.57 0.26 -17.62
C CYS A 59 -26.32 0.64 -16.33
N GLN A 60 -27.65 0.78 -16.34
CA GLN A 60 -28.42 1.23 -15.16
C GLN A 60 -28.06 0.51 -13.85
N ILE A 61 -27.97 -0.83 -13.83
CA ILE A 61 -27.61 -1.60 -12.61
C ILE A 61 -26.17 -1.33 -12.13
N TRP A 62 -25.25 -0.97 -13.04
CA TRP A 62 -23.86 -0.61 -12.69
C TRP A 62 -23.73 0.87 -12.29
N GLN A 63 -24.54 1.76 -12.88
CA GLN A 63 -24.60 3.20 -12.55
C GLN A 63 -25.40 3.48 -11.26
N GLN A 64 -26.34 2.61 -10.89
CA GLN A 64 -27.13 2.70 -9.64
C GLN A 64 -26.36 2.28 -8.38
N ARG A 65 -25.05 2.05 -8.48
CA ARG A 65 -24.18 1.94 -7.30
C ARG A 65 -24.08 3.33 -6.63
N PRO A 66 -24.23 3.44 -5.30
CA PRO A 66 -23.94 4.66 -4.53
C PRO A 66 -22.57 5.27 -4.90
N SER A 67 -22.38 6.58 -4.74
CA SER A 67 -21.16 7.28 -5.19
C SER A 67 -19.87 6.64 -4.68
N PHE A 68 -19.87 6.21 -3.41
CA PHE A 68 -18.77 5.52 -2.73
C PHE A 68 -18.40 4.11 -3.29
N LEU A 69 -19.10 3.66 -4.33
CA LEU A 69 -18.96 2.38 -5.02
C LEU A 69 -18.65 2.53 -6.52
N ARG A 70 -18.45 3.76 -7.02
CA ARG A 70 -18.03 4.03 -8.40
C ARG A 70 -16.59 3.54 -8.62
N PRO A 71 -16.25 2.97 -9.79
CA PRO A 71 -14.87 2.74 -10.15
C PRO A 71 -14.11 4.07 -10.27
N ILE A 72 -12.93 4.12 -9.65
CA ILE A 72 -11.81 4.99 -10.05
C ILE A 72 -11.55 4.79 -11.57
N HIS A 73 -11.09 5.84 -12.28
CA HIS A 73 -11.36 6.04 -13.70
C HIS A 73 -11.02 4.83 -14.58
N CYS A 74 -11.97 4.41 -15.41
CA CYS A 74 -11.87 3.17 -16.18
C CYS A 74 -12.28 3.36 -17.65
N SER A 75 -11.29 3.71 -18.48
CA SER A 75 -11.41 3.67 -19.95
C SER A 75 -11.93 2.33 -20.45
N ILE A 76 -12.80 2.37 -21.47
CA ILE A 76 -13.37 1.18 -22.12
C ILE A 76 -12.54 0.76 -23.34
N GLN A 77 -11.85 1.71 -24.00
CA GLN A 77 -10.95 1.43 -25.13
C GLN A 77 -9.79 0.51 -24.73
N GLY A 78 -9.32 0.60 -23.47
CA GLY A 78 -8.11 -0.04 -22.97
C GLY A 78 -7.05 1.00 -22.59
N ASP A 79 -5.80 0.55 -22.48
CA ASP A 79 -4.62 1.42 -22.43
C ASP A 79 -4.44 2.15 -23.78
N GLN A 80 -3.80 3.32 -23.79
CA GLN A 80 -3.73 4.20 -24.97
C GLN A 80 -2.98 3.56 -26.14
N THR A 81 -1.88 2.87 -25.85
CA THR A 81 -0.99 2.29 -26.85
C THR A 81 -0.63 0.84 -26.52
N ILE A 82 -0.24 0.06 -27.54
CA ILE A 82 0.25 -1.31 -27.34
C ILE A 82 1.55 -1.31 -26.52
N VAL A 83 2.40 -0.29 -26.68
CA VAL A 83 3.65 -0.14 -25.90
C VAL A 83 3.35 0.09 -24.42
N GLU A 84 2.32 0.89 -24.12
CA GLU A 84 1.83 1.07 -22.76
C GLU A 84 1.23 -0.21 -22.18
N THR A 85 0.41 -0.96 -22.94
CA THR A 85 -0.09 -2.28 -22.49
C THR A 85 1.06 -3.22 -22.14
N VAL A 86 2.10 -3.28 -22.99
CA VAL A 86 3.29 -4.10 -22.72
C VAL A 86 4.03 -3.59 -21.49
N ALA A 87 4.21 -2.28 -21.32
CA ALA A 87 4.86 -1.70 -20.15
C ALA A 87 4.10 -2.03 -18.86
N ASN A 88 2.78 -1.81 -18.83
CA ASN A 88 1.93 -2.08 -17.68
C ASN A 88 1.95 -3.57 -17.29
N VAL A 89 1.79 -4.49 -18.25
CA VAL A 89 1.85 -5.94 -17.99
C VAL A 89 3.24 -6.36 -17.48
N LEU A 90 4.33 -5.83 -18.05
CA LEU A 90 5.69 -6.12 -17.58
C LEU A 90 5.93 -5.61 -16.16
N THR A 91 5.35 -4.47 -15.77
CA THR A 91 5.45 -3.95 -14.40
C THR A 91 4.48 -4.61 -13.41
N SER A 92 3.48 -5.37 -13.87
CA SER A 92 2.69 -6.30 -13.06
C SER A 92 3.45 -7.58 -12.67
N LEU A 93 4.40 -8.05 -13.49
CA LEU A 93 5.15 -9.30 -13.24
C LEU A 93 5.94 -9.32 -11.91
N PRO A 94 6.57 -8.23 -11.45
CA PRO A 94 7.14 -8.13 -10.10
C PRO A 94 6.24 -8.64 -8.97
N PHE A 95 4.92 -8.41 -8.98
CA PHE A 95 4.04 -8.94 -7.92
C PHE A 95 3.96 -10.47 -7.92
N ILE A 96 4.01 -11.09 -9.11
CA ILE A 96 4.09 -12.56 -9.25
C ILE A 96 5.42 -13.06 -8.69
N ILE A 97 6.54 -12.42 -9.02
CA ILE A 97 7.87 -12.79 -8.53
C ILE A 97 7.97 -12.64 -7.01
N LEU A 98 7.45 -11.55 -6.46
CA LEU A 98 7.42 -11.28 -5.01
C LEU A 98 6.52 -12.27 -4.27
N GLY A 99 5.39 -12.65 -4.84
CA GLY A 99 4.53 -13.71 -4.30
C GLY A 99 5.15 -15.11 -4.39
N LEU A 100 5.91 -15.41 -5.45
CA LEU A 100 6.71 -16.63 -5.54
C LEU A 100 7.83 -16.67 -4.50
N GLN A 101 8.48 -15.53 -4.22
CA GLN A 101 9.57 -15.41 -3.24
C GLN A 101 9.13 -15.21 -1.77
N ALA A 102 7.85 -14.88 -1.53
CA ALA A 102 7.34 -14.57 -0.19
C ALA A 102 7.49 -15.76 0.80
N PRO A 103 7.83 -15.50 2.08
CA PRO A 103 7.95 -16.55 3.10
C PRO A 103 6.64 -17.34 3.28
N ARG A 104 6.71 -18.68 3.24
CA ARG A 104 5.56 -19.60 3.38
C ARG A 104 5.57 -20.40 4.69
N LYS A 105 5.87 -19.74 5.81
CA LYS A 105 6.05 -20.37 7.14
C LYS A 105 4.76 -20.92 7.76
N ASN A 106 3.60 -20.36 7.40
CA ASN A 106 2.28 -20.73 7.91
C ASN A 106 1.16 -20.41 6.91
N LEU A 107 -0.07 -20.89 7.16
CA LEU A 107 -1.22 -20.70 6.27
C LEU A 107 -1.52 -19.22 5.94
N ASN A 108 -1.38 -18.29 6.89
CA ASN A 108 -1.62 -16.87 6.62
C ASN A 108 -0.58 -16.30 5.67
N SER A 109 0.70 -16.65 5.86
CA SER A 109 1.79 -16.26 4.95
C SER A 109 1.69 -16.90 3.56
N VAL A 110 1.16 -18.14 3.47
CA VAL A 110 0.83 -18.79 2.17
C VAL A 110 -0.31 -18.06 1.45
N LEU A 111 -1.37 -17.67 2.17
CA LEU A 111 -2.47 -16.88 1.60
C LEU A 111 -2.00 -15.50 1.11
N TYR A 112 -1.07 -14.85 1.82
CA TYR A 112 -0.41 -13.63 1.36
C TYR A 112 0.45 -13.86 0.10
N ALA A 113 1.33 -14.86 0.12
CA ALA A 113 2.17 -15.22 -1.04
C ALA A 113 1.33 -15.49 -2.30
N ASN A 114 0.21 -16.19 -2.15
CA ASN A 114 -0.70 -16.51 -3.26
C ASN A 114 -1.56 -15.32 -3.70
N SER A 115 -1.94 -14.40 -2.78
CA SER A 115 -2.67 -13.19 -3.17
C SER A 115 -1.80 -12.18 -3.91
N LEU A 116 -0.49 -12.08 -3.62
CA LEU A 116 0.45 -11.31 -4.44
C LEU A 116 0.56 -11.84 -5.89
N ILE A 117 0.58 -13.16 -6.07
CA ILE A 117 0.51 -13.78 -7.40
C ILE A 117 -0.81 -13.39 -8.09
N GLY A 118 -1.92 -13.42 -7.35
CA GLY A 118 -3.23 -12.99 -7.83
C GLY A 118 -3.31 -11.51 -8.23
N VAL A 119 -2.61 -10.60 -7.52
CA VAL A 119 -2.47 -9.19 -7.91
C VAL A 119 -1.80 -9.06 -9.28
N GLY A 120 -0.62 -9.66 -9.45
CA GLY A 120 0.10 -9.58 -10.72
C GLY A 120 -0.68 -10.18 -11.90
N VAL A 121 -1.42 -11.26 -11.67
CA VAL A 121 -2.32 -11.88 -12.67
C VAL A 121 -3.54 -11.00 -12.98
N ALA A 122 -4.22 -10.45 -11.96
CA ALA A 122 -5.42 -9.63 -12.15
C ALA A 122 -5.11 -8.29 -12.85
N SER A 123 -4.02 -7.62 -12.44
CA SER A 123 -3.47 -6.44 -13.10
C SER A 123 -3.11 -6.74 -14.57
N SER A 124 -2.41 -7.85 -14.84
CA SER A 124 -2.08 -8.26 -16.23
C SER A 124 -3.33 -8.48 -17.08
N LEU A 125 -4.38 -9.10 -16.53
CA LEU A 125 -5.66 -9.32 -17.21
C LEU A 125 -6.41 -8.00 -17.45
N TYR A 126 -6.37 -7.06 -16.50
CA TYR A 126 -6.93 -5.72 -16.67
C TYR A 126 -6.31 -4.98 -17.86
N HIS A 127 -4.98 -4.90 -17.94
CA HIS A 127 -4.28 -4.24 -19.04
C HIS A 127 -4.46 -4.93 -20.40
N CYS A 128 -4.48 -6.27 -20.42
CA CYS A 128 -4.77 -7.03 -21.63
C CYS A 128 -6.23 -6.92 -22.10
N SER A 129 -7.15 -6.42 -21.27
CA SER A 129 -8.58 -6.36 -21.58
C SER A 129 -9.02 -5.04 -22.22
N ARG A 130 -10.10 -5.12 -23.00
CA ARG A 130 -10.79 -4.00 -23.66
C ARG A 130 -12.31 -4.21 -23.62
N GLY A 131 -13.10 -3.16 -23.86
CA GLY A 131 -14.56 -3.25 -23.83
C GLY A 131 -15.12 -3.43 -22.41
N GLN A 132 -16.40 -3.83 -22.31
CA GLN A 132 -17.11 -3.89 -21.02
C GLN A 132 -16.46 -4.84 -19.99
N VAL A 133 -15.76 -5.89 -20.44
CA VAL A 133 -15.09 -6.83 -19.51
C VAL A 133 -13.92 -6.17 -18.76
N ARG A 134 -13.33 -5.09 -19.28
CA ARG A 134 -12.28 -4.32 -18.59
C ARG A 134 -12.74 -3.74 -17.25
N ARG A 135 -14.02 -3.38 -17.14
CA ARG A 135 -14.63 -2.93 -15.86
C ARG A 135 -14.64 -4.04 -14.80
N PHE A 136 -14.88 -5.29 -15.22
CA PHE A 136 -14.80 -6.46 -14.32
C PHE A 136 -13.35 -6.75 -13.92
N PHE A 137 -12.40 -6.72 -14.87
CA PHE A 137 -10.99 -6.93 -14.53
C PHE A 137 -10.39 -5.81 -13.66
N ARG A 138 -10.80 -4.54 -13.84
CA ARG A 138 -10.40 -3.43 -12.93
C ARG A 138 -10.93 -3.61 -11.51
N TRP A 139 -12.16 -4.09 -11.36
CA TRP A 139 -12.70 -4.48 -10.06
C TRP A 139 -11.91 -5.66 -9.46
N ALA A 140 -11.61 -6.69 -10.25
CA ALA A 140 -10.85 -7.85 -9.80
C ALA A 140 -9.41 -7.51 -9.38
N ASP A 141 -8.74 -6.62 -10.12
CA ASP A 141 -7.43 -6.03 -9.83
C ASP A 141 -7.44 -5.34 -8.44
N TYR A 142 -8.31 -4.34 -8.24
CA TYR A 142 -8.44 -3.67 -6.94
C TYR A 142 -8.84 -4.61 -5.80
N THR A 143 -9.78 -5.54 -6.02
CA THR A 143 -10.17 -6.54 -5.01
C THR A 143 -9.03 -7.50 -4.69
N MET A 144 -8.15 -7.83 -5.64
CA MET A 144 -6.93 -8.61 -5.36
C MET A 144 -5.90 -7.81 -4.57
N ILE A 145 -5.68 -6.52 -4.88
CA ILE A 145 -4.78 -5.64 -4.12
C ILE A 145 -5.26 -5.55 -2.66
N ALA A 146 -6.54 -5.27 -2.47
CA ALA A 146 -7.16 -5.22 -1.15
C ALA A 146 -7.09 -6.57 -0.42
N THR A 147 -7.29 -7.68 -1.13
CA THR A 147 -7.13 -9.04 -0.57
C THR A 147 -5.70 -9.30 -0.11
N ALA A 148 -4.69 -8.86 -0.87
CA ALA A 148 -3.28 -8.98 -0.47
C ALA A 148 -2.98 -8.17 0.80
N SER A 149 -3.50 -6.95 0.93
CA SER A 149 -3.41 -6.13 2.16
C SER A 149 -4.06 -6.83 3.36
N VAL A 150 -5.24 -7.43 3.18
CA VAL A 150 -5.94 -8.23 4.21
C VAL A 150 -5.16 -9.49 4.61
N CYS A 151 -4.60 -10.21 3.63
CA CYS A 151 -3.76 -11.38 3.90
C CYS A 151 -2.45 -10.99 4.61
N LEU A 152 -1.84 -9.85 4.27
CA LEU A 152 -0.63 -9.34 4.89
C LEU A 152 -0.85 -8.97 6.35
N SER A 153 -1.88 -8.19 6.70
CA SER A 153 -2.14 -7.80 8.10
C SER A 153 -2.38 -9.03 8.99
N LYS A 154 -3.03 -10.08 8.43
CA LYS A 154 -3.27 -11.38 9.06
C LYS A 154 -2.00 -12.21 9.20
N ALA A 155 -1.12 -12.22 8.20
CA ALA A 155 0.17 -12.92 8.22
C ALA A 155 1.17 -12.29 9.20
N LEU A 156 1.08 -10.97 9.38
CA LEU A 156 1.91 -10.21 10.32
C LEU A 156 1.51 -10.34 11.79
N HIS A 157 0.39 -10.99 12.08
CA HIS A 157 -0.22 -11.04 13.42
C HIS A 157 -0.41 -9.66 14.06
N ILE A 158 -0.72 -8.65 13.23
CA ILE A 158 -1.27 -7.39 13.73
C ILE A 158 -2.57 -7.73 14.46
N GLU A 159 -2.85 -7.08 15.59
CA GLU A 159 -4.00 -7.37 16.46
C GLU A 159 -5.32 -6.92 15.81
N ASN A 160 -5.71 -7.62 14.74
CA ASN A 160 -6.97 -7.44 14.05
C ASN A 160 -8.06 -8.12 14.90
N PRO A 161 -9.05 -7.39 15.46
CA PRO A 161 -10.20 -8.04 16.05
C PRO A 161 -10.91 -8.87 14.98
N LYS A 162 -11.47 -10.03 15.34
CA LYS A 162 -12.17 -10.92 14.39
C LYS A 162 -13.26 -10.17 13.60
N LEU A 163 -13.87 -9.16 14.22
CA LEU A 163 -14.82 -8.23 13.62
C LEU A 163 -14.25 -7.44 12.43
N LEU A 164 -12.99 -6.95 12.51
CA LEU A 164 -12.36 -6.24 11.39
C LEU A 164 -12.10 -7.17 10.21
N MET A 165 -11.59 -8.38 10.47
CA MET A 165 -11.40 -9.38 9.40
C MET A 165 -12.74 -9.76 8.73
N ALA A 166 -13.81 -9.86 9.50
CA ALA A 166 -15.16 -10.12 8.98
C ALA A 166 -15.74 -8.92 8.21
N ALA A 167 -15.56 -7.69 8.72
CA ALA A 167 -15.96 -6.46 8.04
C ALA A 167 -15.24 -6.31 6.70
N SER A 168 -13.91 -6.45 6.68
CA SER A 168 -13.12 -6.41 5.45
C SER A 168 -13.54 -7.51 4.47
N ALA A 169 -13.87 -8.73 4.93
CA ALA A 169 -14.42 -9.76 4.05
C ALA A 169 -15.79 -9.39 3.42
N MET A 170 -16.65 -8.67 4.15
CA MET A 170 -17.92 -8.16 3.61
C MET A 170 -17.73 -6.95 2.68
N PHE A 171 -16.75 -6.08 2.96
CA PHE A 171 -16.51 -4.86 2.18
C PHE A 171 -15.55 -5.06 0.99
N LEU A 172 -14.75 -6.13 0.92
CA LEU A 172 -13.84 -6.44 -0.21
C LEU A 172 -14.49 -6.40 -1.61
N PRO A 173 -15.69 -6.98 -1.85
CA PRO A 173 -16.36 -6.87 -3.15
C PRO A 173 -17.07 -5.53 -3.37
N ILE A 174 -17.19 -4.72 -2.31
CA ILE A 174 -17.91 -3.44 -2.28
C ILE A 174 -16.91 -2.30 -2.44
N GLN A 175 -16.12 -1.99 -1.41
CA GLN A 175 -15.10 -0.93 -1.38
C GLN A 175 -13.69 -1.54 -1.18
N PRO A 176 -13.10 -2.20 -2.19
CA PRO A 176 -11.78 -2.79 -2.06
C PRO A 176 -10.71 -1.75 -1.67
N LEU A 177 -10.80 -0.53 -2.22
CA LEU A 177 -9.88 0.57 -1.92
C LEU A 177 -9.84 0.88 -0.42
N MET A 178 -11.00 1.18 0.20
CA MET A 178 -11.09 1.46 1.65
C MET A 178 -10.57 0.31 2.52
N VAL A 179 -10.80 -0.94 2.11
CA VAL A 179 -10.22 -2.11 2.80
C VAL A 179 -8.70 -2.11 2.68
N SER A 180 -8.15 -1.79 1.50
CA SER A 180 -6.70 -1.68 1.30
C SER A 180 -6.10 -0.54 2.13
N VAL A 181 -6.73 0.65 2.19
CA VAL A 181 -6.29 1.79 3.01
C VAL A 181 -6.11 1.37 4.47
N VAL A 182 -7.16 0.80 5.07
CA VAL A 182 -7.16 0.40 6.49
C VAL A 182 -6.07 -0.64 6.76
N HIS A 183 -5.98 -1.69 5.93
CA HIS A 183 -5.02 -2.77 6.14
C HIS A 183 -3.57 -2.35 5.84
N THR A 184 -3.34 -1.42 4.90
CA THR A 184 -2.01 -0.87 4.58
C THR A 184 -1.54 0.08 5.67
N GLY A 185 -2.39 1.00 6.15
CA GLY A 185 -2.06 1.89 7.27
C GLY A 185 -1.76 1.14 8.56
N MET A 186 -2.51 0.06 8.85
CA MET A 186 -2.20 -0.84 9.97
C MET A 186 -0.83 -1.54 9.79
N MET A 187 -0.50 -1.94 8.57
CA MET A 187 0.76 -2.59 8.23
C MET A 187 1.96 -1.64 8.36
N GLU A 188 1.86 -0.40 7.90
CA GLU A 188 2.88 0.65 8.09
C GLU A 188 3.12 0.92 9.59
N VAL A 189 2.07 1.07 10.40
CA VAL A 189 2.21 1.23 11.87
C VAL A 189 2.92 0.02 12.50
N ALA A 190 2.66 -1.20 12.01
CA ALA A 190 3.36 -2.41 12.46
C ALA A 190 4.82 -2.46 11.95
N PHE A 191 5.11 -1.97 10.75
CA PHE A 191 6.45 -1.82 10.20
C PHE A 191 7.26 -0.84 11.06
N ALA A 192 6.73 0.35 11.31
CA ALA A 192 7.37 1.39 12.13
C ALA A 192 7.69 0.90 13.55
N LYS A 193 6.74 0.21 14.20
CA LYS A 193 6.94 -0.40 15.54
C LYS A 193 8.02 -1.49 15.53
N LYS A 194 8.08 -2.31 14.47
CA LYS A 194 9.15 -3.30 14.26
C LYS A 194 10.49 -2.62 13.96
N ALA A 195 10.54 -1.55 13.16
CA ALA A 195 11.77 -0.85 12.75
C ALA A 195 12.36 0.08 13.83
N SER A 196 11.55 0.57 14.79
CA SER A 196 12.09 1.29 15.95
C SER A 196 12.89 0.33 16.83
N THR A 197 12.36 -0.88 17.07
CA THR A 197 12.94 -1.92 17.94
C THR A 197 14.03 -2.76 17.28
N LYS A 198 13.89 -3.13 16.00
CA LYS A 198 14.86 -3.92 15.21
C LYS A 198 15.66 -3.05 14.23
N PRO A 199 16.97 -2.81 14.47
CA PRO A 199 17.79 -2.00 13.57
C PRO A 199 17.85 -2.51 12.12
N GLU A 200 17.81 -3.82 11.92
CA GLU A 200 17.90 -4.45 10.60
C GLU A 200 16.73 -4.10 9.66
N LEU A 201 15.55 -3.80 10.23
CA LEU A 201 14.35 -3.45 9.47
C LEU A 201 14.29 -1.98 9.04
N ARG A 202 15.19 -1.12 9.52
CA ARG A 202 15.13 0.34 9.26
C ARG A 202 15.36 0.72 7.81
N THR A 203 16.27 0.04 7.12
CA THR A 203 16.51 0.29 5.68
C THR A 203 15.30 -0.17 4.85
N ALA A 204 14.72 -1.33 5.20
CA ALA A 204 13.51 -1.83 4.56
C ALA A 204 12.31 -0.89 4.80
N HIS A 205 12.12 -0.39 6.02
CA HIS A 205 11.08 0.58 6.38
C HIS A 205 11.24 1.92 5.63
N ASN A 206 12.47 2.45 5.55
CA ASN A 206 12.72 3.70 4.83
C ASN A 206 12.47 3.56 3.32
N LEU A 207 12.84 2.43 2.74
CA LEU A 207 12.53 2.11 1.35
C LEU A 207 11.02 1.92 1.16
N HIS A 208 10.34 1.24 2.10
CA HIS A 208 8.88 1.11 2.12
C HIS A 208 8.21 2.48 2.06
N ALA A 209 8.43 3.32 3.07
CA ALA A 209 7.78 4.63 3.18
C ALA A 209 8.05 5.54 1.97
N LEU A 210 9.27 5.53 1.41
CA LEU A 210 9.59 6.26 0.18
C LEU A 210 8.81 5.72 -1.03
N SER A 211 8.78 4.40 -1.21
CA SER A 211 8.11 3.75 -2.34
C SER A 211 6.57 3.82 -2.25
N SER A 212 6.00 3.76 -1.04
CA SER A 212 4.57 3.93 -0.79
C SER A 212 4.12 5.39 -0.94
N LEU A 213 4.96 6.36 -0.57
CA LEU A 213 4.71 7.78 -0.86
C LEU A 213 4.77 8.06 -2.37
N LEU A 214 5.80 7.58 -3.06
CA LEU A 214 5.93 7.70 -4.52
C LEU A 214 4.77 6.99 -5.25
N GLY A 215 4.39 5.80 -4.80
CA GLY A 215 3.24 5.06 -5.30
C GLY A 215 1.94 5.84 -5.11
N GLY A 216 1.67 6.38 -3.92
CA GLY A 216 0.50 7.22 -3.67
C GLY A 216 0.45 8.46 -4.56
N LEU A 217 1.59 9.13 -4.79
CA LEU A 217 1.67 10.30 -5.68
C LEU A 217 1.43 9.92 -7.15
N LEU A 218 1.98 8.80 -7.61
CA LEU A 218 1.76 8.30 -8.98
C LEU A 218 0.31 7.83 -9.18
N PHE A 219 -0.33 7.22 -8.18
CA PHE A 219 -1.74 6.83 -8.23
C PHE A 219 -2.67 8.04 -8.39
N ILE A 220 -2.39 9.16 -7.72
CA ILE A 220 -3.14 10.41 -7.90
C ILE A 220 -2.86 11.03 -9.27
N ALA A 221 -1.60 11.00 -9.73
CA ALA A 221 -1.24 11.53 -11.04
C ALA A 221 -1.88 10.74 -12.20
N ASP A 222 -2.11 9.44 -12.04
CA ASP A 222 -2.78 8.57 -13.01
C ASP A 222 -4.25 9.00 -13.22
N GLU A 223 -4.94 9.36 -12.14
CA GLU A 223 -6.33 9.81 -12.16
C GLU A 223 -6.50 11.28 -12.60
N TRP A 224 -5.54 12.15 -12.28
CA TRP A 224 -5.58 13.56 -12.69
C TRP A 224 -5.05 13.79 -14.11
N TYR A 225 -4.23 12.88 -14.62
CA TYR A 225 -3.61 12.97 -15.95
C TYR A 225 -3.69 11.65 -16.75
N PRO A 226 -4.89 11.06 -16.95
CA PRO A 226 -5.06 9.75 -17.63
C PRO A 226 -4.59 9.73 -19.09
N GLU A 227 -4.44 10.91 -19.70
CA GLU A 227 -3.84 11.10 -21.03
C GLU A 227 -2.29 11.06 -21.02
N THR A 228 -1.63 11.00 -19.86
CA THR A 228 -0.16 10.89 -19.76
C THR A 228 0.25 9.41 -19.63
N PRO A 229 0.91 8.83 -20.65
CA PRO A 229 1.19 7.40 -20.64
C PRO A 229 2.25 7.01 -19.61
N TYR A 230 2.21 5.73 -19.22
CA TYR A 230 3.16 5.08 -18.30
C TYR A 230 3.15 5.52 -16.83
N ILE A 231 2.25 6.42 -16.39
CA ILE A 231 2.11 6.73 -14.95
C ILE A 231 1.72 5.45 -14.18
N HIS A 232 0.73 4.70 -14.68
CA HIS A 232 0.35 3.39 -14.15
C HIS A 232 1.53 2.40 -14.05
N ALA A 233 2.40 2.35 -15.07
CA ALA A 233 3.57 1.49 -15.08
C ALA A 233 4.60 1.89 -14.01
N ALA A 234 4.77 3.20 -13.77
CA ALA A 234 5.61 3.71 -12.69
C ALA A 234 5.00 3.42 -11.31
N TRP A 235 3.66 3.54 -11.17
CA TRP A 235 2.93 3.18 -9.96
C TRP A 235 3.13 1.71 -9.59
N HIS A 236 2.96 0.79 -10.57
CA HIS A 236 3.25 -0.63 -10.40
C HIS A 236 4.67 -0.87 -9.85
N LEU A 237 5.70 -0.22 -10.41
CA LEU A 237 7.08 -0.37 -9.96
C LEU A 237 7.30 0.14 -8.53
N ALA A 238 6.75 1.32 -8.20
CA ALA A 238 6.83 1.87 -6.85
C ALA A 238 6.12 0.96 -5.82
N ALA A 239 4.91 0.51 -6.12
CA ALA A 239 4.15 -0.41 -5.29
C ALA A 239 4.84 -1.78 -5.14
N ALA A 240 5.47 -2.31 -6.20
CA ALA A 240 6.24 -3.56 -6.14
C ALA A 240 7.46 -3.44 -5.22
N VAL A 241 8.20 -2.32 -5.26
CA VAL A 241 9.29 -2.07 -4.30
C VAL A 241 8.76 -2.03 -2.86
N GLY A 242 7.63 -1.34 -2.63
CA GLY A 242 6.98 -1.27 -1.33
C GLY A 242 6.57 -2.65 -0.80
N VAL A 243 5.85 -3.43 -1.60
CA VAL A 243 5.46 -4.81 -1.28
C VAL A 243 6.68 -5.72 -1.05
N GLY A 244 7.76 -5.54 -1.82
CA GLY A 244 8.99 -6.31 -1.67
C GLY A 244 9.64 -6.14 -0.29
N THR A 245 9.56 -4.95 0.31
CA THR A 245 10.01 -4.73 1.69
C THR A 245 9.10 -5.38 2.73
N CYS A 246 7.80 -5.55 2.45
CA CYS A 246 6.85 -6.21 3.37
C CYS A 246 7.19 -7.69 3.58
N ASN A 247 7.79 -8.37 2.60
CA ASN A 247 8.31 -9.74 2.77
C ASN A 247 9.32 -9.84 3.93
N LYS A 248 10.12 -8.78 4.20
CA LYS A 248 11.06 -8.74 5.33
C LYS A 248 10.39 -8.66 6.71
N LEU A 249 9.09 -8.38 6.77
CA LEU A 249 8.34 -8.42 8.03
C LEU A 249 7.83 -9.81 8.41
N LEU A 250 7.92 -10.78 7.48
CA LEU A 250 7.54 -12.18 7.63
C LEU A 250 8.75 -13.12 7.81
N GLU A 251 9.97 -12.59 7.68
CA GLU A 251 11.24 -13.24 8.03
C GLU A 251 11.48 -13.32 9.56
#